data_AF-A0A177CPD8-F1
#
_entry.id   AF-A0A177CPD8-F1
#
_cell.length_a   1.000
_cell.length_b   1.000
_cell.length_c   1.000
_cell.angle_alpha   90.00
_cell.angle_beta   90.00
_cell.angle_gamma   90.00
#
_symmetry.space_group_name_H-M   'P 1'
#
loop_
_entity.id
_entity.type
_entity.pdbx_description
1 polymer ?
#
loop_
_entity_poly.entity_id
_entity_poly.type
_entity_poly.pdbx_seq_one_letter_code
_entity_poly.pdbx_strand_id
1 'polypeptide(L)'
;MTETWKERQLKWLAIGHEVRRREVDSSMEFEEFPEPGSSQVALLQIFTDTLDENITPATAAKQISYWVLSVPDNDICYDINTAYANMMGVLFSATSQFSSQKDLEILADLTVELANQPDAYNNKERPLEFESSHVVILPGERIVVPCISGGGLWSGLPDFAFRVGDDLERGPPNFLPLSIPGRKDQHQMDRQAEEKYTNINTFAALIAKQHPPEGSPLCSCLHCAFIVFAFLEHSPGTERGKWSHLAVRAAATWLVIAGKELVNPGPPSGVAGYISGSLWEAEGGTNTVDVKRLRFWKERFQHFRESGRLISQEAVDSTHDAAAALGSLIVAQG
;
A
#
# COMPACT_ATOMS: atom_id res chain seq x y z
N MET A 1 18.55 4.38 5.30
CA MET A 1 17.50 4.06 4.31
C MET A 1 16.58 5.26 4.10
N THR A 2 16.20 5.94 5.18
CA THR A 2 15.41 7.18 5.20
C THR A 2 15.97 8.32 4.33
N GLU A 3 17.27 8.66 4.43
CA GLU A 3 17.85 9.77 3.63
C GLU A 3 17.79 9.56 2.11
N THR A 4 18.16 8.37 1.61
CA THR A 4 18.07 8.07 0.17
C THR A 4 16.63 8.07 -0.33
N TRP A 5 15.68 7.63 0.50
CA TRP A 5 14.26 7.74 0.19
C TRP A 5 13.83 9.22 0.13
N LYS A 6 14.25 10.02 1.11
CA LYS A 6 13.96 11.46 1.22
C LYS A 6 14.42 12.22 -0.02
N GLU A 7 15.67 12.04 -0.43
CA GLU A 7 16.23 12.66 -1.64
C GLU A 7 15.44 12.29 -2.90
N ARG A 8 15.07 11.01 -3.04
CA ARG A 8 14.25 10.54 -4.16
C ARG A 8 12.85 11.15 -4.15
N GLN A 9 12.23 11.30 -2.97
CA GLN A 9 10.89 11.88 -2.86
C GLN A 9 10.92 13.37 -3.15
N LEU A 10 11.91 14.12 -2.63
CA LEU A 10 12.07 15.53 -2.98
C LEU A 10 12.23 15.71 -4.48
N LYS A 11 13.09 14.91 -5.12
CA LYS A 11 13.29 14.98 -6.56
C LYS A 11 12.01 14.65 -7.33
N TRP A 12 11.27 13.62 -6.93
CA TRP A 12 10.00 13.24 -7.56
C TRP A 12 8.95 14.37 -7.42
N LEU A 13 8.81 14.94 -6.22
CA LEU A 13 7.90 16.04 -5.95
C LEU A 13 8.29 17.32 -6.72
N ALA A 14 9.60 17.63 -6.80
CA ALA A 14 10.11 18.78 -7.54
C ALA A 14 9.86 18.65 -9.05
N ILE A 15 10.09 17.47 -9.62
CA ILE A 15 9.78 17.19 -11.03
C ILE A 15 8.28 17.34 -11.30
N GLY A 16 7.43 16.77 -10.44
CA GLY A 16 5.98 16.89 -10.57
C GLY A 16 5.49 18.34 -10.50
N HIS A 17 6.06 19.12 -9.57
CA HIS A 17 5.76 20.55 -9.45
C HIS A 17 6.21 21.34 -10.68
N GLU A 18 7.41 21.10 -11.18
CA GLU A 18 7.93 21.77 -12.37
C GLU A 18 7.11 21.46 -13.63
N VAL A 19 6.66 20.21 -13.80
CA VAL A 19 5.71 19.86 -14.86
C VAL A 19 4.44 20.70 -14.71
N ARG A 20 3.90 20.82 -13.49
CA ARG A 20 2.65 21.53 -13.28
C ARG A 20 2.78 23.04 -13.45
N ARG A 21 3.88 23.63 -13.01
CA ARG A 21 4.21 25.05 -13.27
C ARG A 21 4.09 25.39 -14.76
N ARG A 22 4.56 24.51 -15.65
CA ARG A 22 4.49 24.72 -17.10
C ARG A 22 3.11 24.52 -17.70
N GLU A 23 2.31 23.65 -17.10
CA GLU A 23 0.91 23.49 -17.52
C GLU A 23 0.09 24.72 -17.14
N VAL A 24 0.42 25.37 -16.02
CA VAL A 24 -0.17 26.65 -15.59
C VAL A 24 0.38 27.83 -16.40
N ASP A 25 1.69 27.87 -16.66
CA ASP A 25 2.35 28.90 -17.46
C ASP A 25 3.33 28.27 -18.46
N SER A 26 2.87 28.10 -19.69
CA SER A 26 3.64 27.49 -20.78
C SER A 26 4.80 28.35 -21.29
N SER A 27 4.92 29.59 -20.83
CA SER A 27 6.04 30.48 -21.19
C SER A 27 7.27 30.32 -20.29
N MET A 28 7.17 29.55 -19.20
CA MET A 28 8.26 29.33 -18.26
C MET A 28 9.40 28.52 -18.89
N GLU A 29 10.64 28.93 -18.61
CA GLU A 29 11.83 28.19 -19.03
C GLU A 29 11.95 26.85 -18.28
N PHE A 30 12.47 25.85 -18.99
CA PHE A 30 12.63 24.50 -18.46
C PHE A 30 13.77 24.44 -17.44
N GLU A 31 13.45 24.14 -16.17
CA GLU A 31 14.47 23.72 -15.21
C GLU A 31 14.80 22.23 -15.39
N GLU A 32 16.05 21.89 -15.77
CA GLU A 32 16.50 20.50 -15.96
C GLU A 32 16.65 19.73 -14.65
N PHE A 33 16.96 20.46 -13.57
CA PHE A 33 17.09 19.93 -12.22
C PHE A 33 16.24 20.81 -11.29
N PRO A 34 14.91 20.65 -11.31
CA PRO A 34 14.04 21.48 -10.49
C PRO A 34 14.32 21.20 -9.01
N GLU A 35 14.41 22.28 -8.23
CA GLU A 35 14.55 22.23 -6.79
C GLU A 35 13.16 22.10 -6.13
N PRO A 36 13.03 21.37 -5.01
CA PRO A 36 11.74 21.26 -4.32
C PRO A 36 11.35 22.61 -3.71
N GLY A 37 10.12 23.04 -3.97
CA GLY A 37 9.53 24.19 -3.31
C GLY A 37 9.27 23.96 -1.82
N SER A 38 8.92 25.04 -1.11
CA SER A 38 8.69 25.01 0.34
C SER A 38 7.58 24.03 0.76
N SER A 39 6.53 23.91 -0.05
CA SER A 39 5.40 23.01 0.19
C SER A 39 5.82 21.54 0.12
N GLN A 40 6.66 21.16 -0.85
CA GLN A 40 7.16 19.79 -1.02
C GLN A 40 8.09 19.42 0.14
N VAL A 41 8.98 20.34 0.55
CA VAL A 41 9.86 20.16 1.69
C VAL A 41 9.04 19.99 2.98
N ALA A 42 8.01 20.82 3.18
CA ALA A 42 7.16 20.74 4.37
C ALA A 42 6.42 19.40 4.47
N LEU A 43 5.82 18.92 3.38
CA LEU A 43 5.17 17.60 3.35
C LEU A 43 6.15 16.50 3.79
N LEU A 44 7.33 16.48 3.17
CA LEU A 44 8.30 15.43 3.44
C LEU A 44 8.87 15.52 4.86
N GLN A 45 9.02 16.74 5.40
CA GLN A 45 9.43 16.95 6.78
C GLN A 45 8.44 16.33 7.76
N ILE A 46 7.12 16.43 7.52
CA ILE A 46 6.11 15.77 8.37
C ILE A 46 6.32 14.26 8.39
N PHE A 47 6.53 13.62 7.23
CA PHE A 47 6.83 12.19 7.18
C PHE A 47 8.14 11.83 7.88
N THR A 48 9.21 12.61 7.66
CA THR A 48 10.50 12.40 8.34
C THR A 48 10.35 12.51 9.85
N ASP A 49 9.69 13.55 10.36
CA ASP A 49 9.46 13.72 11.80
C ASP A 49 8.59 12.61 12.40
N THR A 50 7.69 12.04 11.60
CA THR A 50 6.87 10.90 12.04
C THR A 50 7.71 9.62 12.15
N LEU A 51 8.55 9.36 11.13
CA LEU A 51 9.42 8.17 11.06
C LEU A 51 10.55 8.22 12.10
N ASP A 52 11.08 9.42 12.36
CA ASP A 52 12.07 9.68 13.40
C ASP A 52 11.44 9.79 14.80
N GLU A 53 10.11 9.60 14.91
CA GLU A 53 9.33 9.66 16.14
C GLU A 53 9.40 11.02 16.87
N ASN A 54 9.80 12.08 16.17
CA ASN A 54 9.75 13.46 16.68
C ASN A 54 8.30 13.92 16.88
N ILE A 55 7.37 13.38 16.09
CA ILE A 55 5.93 13.57 16.25
C ILE A 55 5.19 12.22 16.19
N THR A 56 4.06 12.14 16.88
CA THR A 56 3.18 10.95 16.84
C THR A 56 2.43 10.84 15.51
N PRO A 57 2.01 9.65 15.06
CA PRO A 57 1.14 9.47 13.89
C PRO A 57 -0.12 10.35 13.90
N ALA A 58 -0.79 10.50 15.05
CA ALA A 58 -1.98 11.36 15.18
C ALA A 58 -1.69 12.85 14.96
N THR A 59 -0.51 13.31 15.39
CA THR A 59 -0.06 14.70 15.17
C THR A 59 0.30 14.92 13.71
N ALA A 60 1.00 13.95 13.10
CA ALA A 60 1.33 13.98 11.69
C ALA A 60 0.08 13.97 10.79
N ALA A 61 -0.93 13.16 11.11
CA ALA A 61 -2.20 13.14 10.38
C ALA A 61 -2.89 14.52 10.38
N LYS A 62 -2.89 15.23 11.51
CA LYS A 62 -3.42 16.60 11.60
C LYS A 62 -2.60 17.59 10.77
N GLN A 63 -1.27 17.50 10.81
CA GLN A 63 -0.38 18.37 10.04
C GLN A 63 -0.53 18.13 8.54
N ILE A 64 -0.62 16.87 8.11
CA ILE A 64 -0.91 16.49 6.72
C ILE A 64 -2.28 17.04 6.30
N SER A 65 -3.30 16.88 7.15
CA SER A 65 -4.64 17.37 6.86
C SER A 65 -4.65 18.88 6.62
N TYR A 66 -3.97 19.63 7.51
CA TYR A 66 -3.78 21.05 7.35
C TYR A 66 -2.98 21.39 6.08
N TRP A 67 -1.89 20.68 5.80
CA TRP A 67 -1.05 20.92 4.63
C TRP A 67 -1.84 20.74 3.32
N VAL A 68 -2.58 19.63 3.19
CA VAL A 68 -3.39 19.33 1.98
C VAL A 68 -4.43 20.42 1.71
N LEU A 69 -5.05 20.96 2.77
CA LEU A 69 -6.09 21.99 2.63
C LEU A 69 -5.53 23.40 2.43
N SER A 70 -4.30 23.68 2.90
CA SER A 70 -3.73 25.03 2.90
C SER A 70 -2.73 25.29 1.77
N VAL A 71 -2.10 24.26 1.20
CA VAL A 71 -1.13 24.44 0.12
C VAL A 71 -1.72 25.15 -1.13
N PRO A 72 -2.98 24.92 -1.56
CA PRO A 72 -3.55 25.60 -2.72
C PRO A 72 -3.71 27.11 -2.55
N ASP A 73 -3.71 27.62 -1.31
CA ASP A 73 -3.79 29.06 -1.06
C ASP A 73 -2.43 29.75 -1.20
N ASN A 74 -1.33 28.98 -1.15
CA ASN A 74 0.04 29.50 -1.16
C ASN A 74 0.83 29.13 -2.43
N ASP A 75 0.36 28.12 -3.17
CA ASP A 75 1.02 27.63 -4.38
C ASP A 75 -0.03 27.28 -5.43
N ILE A 76 -0.05 28.08 -6.50
CA ILE A 76 -1.02 27.96 -7.60
C ILE A 76 -0.87 26.65 -8.38
N CYS A 77 0.24 25.92 -8.20
CA CYS A 77 0.46 24.62 -8.85
C CYS A 77 -0.22 23.47 -8.10
N TYR A 78 -0.86 23.75 -6.97
CA TYR A 78 -1.62 22.79 -6.18
C TYR A 78 -3.11 23.14 -6.19
N ASP A 79 -3.93 22.16 -6.55
CA ASP A 79 -5.26 22.02 -5.97
C ASP A 79 -5.24 20.97 -4.83
N ILE A 80 -6.35 20.84 -4.11
CA ILE A 80 -6.46 19.87 -3.00
C ILE A 80 -6.21 18.44 -3.49
N ASN A 81 -6.67 18.12 -4.71
CA ASN A 81 -6.50 16.79 -5.30
C ASN A 81 -5.03 16.47 -5.54
N THR A 82 -4.26 17.40 -6.08
CA THR A 82 -2.82 17.27 -6.35
C THR A 82 -2.03 17.18 -5.05
N ALA A 83 -2.39 17.99 -4.04
CA ALA A 83 -1.78 17.93 -2.72
C ALA A 83 -2.00 16.55 -2.09
N TYR A 84 -3.25 16.07 -2.09
CA TYR A 84 -3.62 14.75 -1.60
C TYR A 84 -2.89 13.63 -2.37
N ALA A 85 -2.86 13.70 -3.70
CA ALA A 85 -2.18 12.70 -4.54
C ALA A 85 -0.67 12.61 -4.24
N ASN A 86 -0.01 13.76 -4.00
CA ASN A 86 1.39 13.78 -3.59
C ASN A 86 1.61 13.16 -2.22
N MET A 87 0.73 13.45 -1.26
CA MET A 87 0.78 12.82 0.07
C MET A 87 0.64 11.29 -0.03
N MET A 88 -0.34 10.80 -0.78
CA MET A 88 -0.50 9.36 -1.01
C MET A 88 0.72 8.77 -1.73
N GLY A 89 1.29 9.48 -2.70
CA GLY A 89 2.50 9.08 -3.40
C GLY A 89 3.70 8.90 -2.46
N VAL A 90 3.92 9.84 -1.54
CA VAL A 90 4.98 9.77 -0.52
C VAL A 90 4.75 8.58 0.42
N LEU A 91 3.51 8.39 0.90
CA LEU A 91 3.12 7.26 1.75
C LEU A 91 3.43 5.90 1.09
N PHE A 92 2.89 5.64 -0.10
CA PHE A 92 3.09 4.35 -0.79
C PHE A 92 4.54 4.12 -1.25
N SER A 93 5.24 5.21 -1.59
CA SER A 93 6.66 5.12 -1.90
C SER A 93 7.47 4.70 -0.67
N ALA A 94 7.12 5.19 0.52
CA ALA A 94 7.73 4.78 1.79
C ALA A 94 7.43 3.31 2.13
N THR A 95 6.16 2.89 2.03
CA THR A 95 5.74 1.53 2.38
C THR A 95 6.40 0.46 1.52
N SER A 96 6.70 0.77 0.24
CA SER A 96 7.43 -0.18 -0.61
C SER A 96 8.94 -0.21 -0.34
N GLN A 97 9.53 0.90 0.11
CA GLN A 97 10.99 1.04 0.23
C GLN A 97 11.53 0.70 1.62
N PHE A 98 10.73 0.79 2.68
CA PHE A 98 11.18 0.50 4.05
C PHE A 98 11.03 -0.97 4.39
N SER A 99 12.12 -1.59 4.83
CA SER A 99 12.13 -2.99 5.31
C SER A 99 12.03 -3.13 6.83
N SER A 100 12.08 -2.01 7.57
CA SER A 100 11.87 -1.98 9.02
C SER A 100 10.39 -2.18 9.33
N GLN A 101 10.05 -3.24 10.06
CA GLN A 101 8.68 -3.45 10.53
C GLN A 101 8.20 -2.28 11.41
N LYS A 102 9.09 -1.67 12.19
CA LYS A 102 8.78 -0.50 13.03
C LYS A 102 8.34 0.68 12.17
N ASP A 103 9.08 0.98 11.10
CA ASP A 103 8.77 2.11 10.22
C ASP A 103 7.43 1.85 9.50
N LEU A 104 7.18 0.62 9.09
CA LEU A 104 5.90 0.22 8.48
C LEU A 104 4.73 0.26 9.47
N GLU A 105 4.96 0.00 10.76
CA GLU A 105 3.97 0.13 11.83
C GLU A 105 3.62 1.60 12.06
N ILE A 106 4.63 2.49 12.12
CA ILE A 106 4.43 3.95 12.18
C ILE A 106 3.59 4.45 10.99
N LEU A 107 3.88 3.98 9.77
CA LEU A 107 3.11 4.35 8.57
C LEU A 107 1.69 3.78 8.59
N ALA A 108 1.49 2.56 9.10
CA ALA A 108 0.17 1.95 9.26
C ALA A 108 -0.69 2.78 10.24
N ASP A 109 -0.12 3.12 11.41
CA ASP A 109 -0.77 3.96 12.41
C ASP A 109 -1.10 5.35 11.84
N LEU A 110 -0.18 5.96 11.08
CA LEU A 110 -0.43 7.24 10.41
C LEU A 110 -1.61 7.14 9.44
N THR A 111 -1.71 6.04 8.69
CA THR A 111 -2.79 5.83 7.73
C THR A 111 -4.14 5.68 8.44
N VAL A 112 -4.17 4.98 9.57
CA VAL A 112 -5.37 4.86 10.42
C VAL A 112 -5.76 6.22 11.00
N GLU A 113 -4.80 6.99 11.49
CA GLU A 113 -5.04 8.34 12.02
C GLU A 113 -5.50 9.33 10.94
N LEU A 114 -5.05 9.17 9.70
CA LEU A 114 -5.56 9.92 8.55
C LEU A 114 -7.02 9.56 8.26
N ALA A 115 -7.39 8.28 8.27
CA ALA A 115 -8.78 7.84 8.09
C ALA A 115 -9.72 8.34 9.21
N ASN A 116 -9.18 8.57 10.40
CA ASN A 116 -9.91 9.08 11.56
C ASN A 116 -10.02 10.61 11.60
N GLN A 117 -9.38 11.35 10.68
CA GLN A 117 -9.55 12.80 10.62
C GLN A 117 -11.00 13.16 10.25
N PRO A 118 -11.56 14.25 10.81
CA PRO A 118 -12.86 14.74 10.39
C PRO A 118 -12.81 15.17 8.93
N ASP A 119 -13.81 14.76 8.15
CA ASP A 119 -13.91 15.18 6.75
C ASP A 119 -13.90 16.70 6.61
N ALA A 120 -13.23 17.18 5.57
CA ALA A 120 -13.11 18.59 5.27
C ALA A 120 -14.32 19.10 4.48
N TYR A 121 -14.63 20.39 4.66
CA TYR A 121 -15.73 21.09 3.98
C TYR A 121 -15.19 22.32 3.25
N ASN A 122 -15.82 22.67 2.14
CA ASN A 122 -15.47 23.88 1.41
C ASN A 122 -15.90 25.12 2.22
N ASN A 123 -14.96 25.68 2.97
CA ASN A 123 -15.18 26.90 3.75
C ASN A 123 -14.94 28.19 2.94
N LYS A 124 -14.66 28.08 1.63
CA LYS A 124 -14.48 29.24 0.75
C LYS A 124 -15.84 29.75 0.27
N GLU A 125 -15.91 31.04 -0.04
CA GLU A 125 -17.14 31.66 -0.61
C GLU A 125 -17.42 31.23 -2.05
N ARG A 126 -16.45 30.59 -2.71
CA ARG A 126 -16.53 30.13 -4.10
C ARG A 126 -16.50 28.60 -4.20
N PRO A 127 -17.05 28.03 -5.28
CA PRO A 127 -16.88 26.60 -5.56
C PRO A 127 -15.41 26.21 -5.67
N LEU A 128 -15.09 25.00 -5.23
CA LEU A 128 -13.84 24.33 -5.55
C LEU A 128 -14.05 23.51 -6.82
N GLU A 129 -13.18 23.71 -7.81
CA GLU A 129 -13.16 22.95 -9.06
C GLU A 129 -11.81 22.26 -9.14
N PHE A 130 -11.80 20.95 -9.41
CA PHE A 130 -10.57 20.20 -9.60
C PHE A 130 -10.32 20.02 -11.10
N GLU A 131 -9.14 20.40 -11.57
CA GLU A 131 -8.82 20.53 -13.00
C GLU A 131 -8.97 19.23 -13.79
N SER A 132 -8.83 18.08 -13.12
CA SER A 132 -8.91 16.74 -13.70
C SER A 132 -10.31 16.10 -13.60
N SER A 133 -11.32 16.84 -13.12
CA SER A 133 -12.65 16.28 -12.91
C SER A 133 -13.78 17.25 -13.18
N HIS A 134 -14.95 16.70 -13.48
CA HIS A 134 -16.20 17.46 -13.49
C HIS A 134 -16.79 17.64 -12.08
N VAL A 135 -16.01 17.40 -11.02
CA VAL A 135 -16.45 17.55 -9.63
C VAL A 135 -16.32 19.02 -9.25
N VAL A 136 -17.46 19.63 -8.92
CA VAL A 136 -17.57 20.98 -8.39
C VAL A 136 -18.11 20.85 -6.97
N ILE A 137 -17.40 21.40 -5.99
CA ILE A 137 -17.80 21.38 -4.57
C ILE A 137 -18.22 22.79 -4.17
N LEU A 138 -19.50 22.97 -3.88
CA LEU A 138 -20.06 24.27 -3.50
C LEU A 138 -19.65 24.67 -2.07
N PRO A 139 -19.72 25.96 -1.71
CA PRO A 139 -19.52 26.42 -0.34
C PRO A 139 -20.38 25.64 0.67
N GLY A 140 -19.78 25.19 1.76
CA GLY A 140 -20.41 24.38 2.80
C GLY A 140 -20.55 22.89 2.47
N GLU A 141 -20.24 22.46 1.25
CA GLU A 141 -20.26 21.03 0.89
C GLU A 141 -19.00 20.32 1.35
N ARG A 142 -19.15 19.02 1.60
CA ARG A 142 -18.02 18.13 1.95
C ARG A 142 -17.07 18.04 0.76
N ILE A 143 -15.78 18.15 1.03
CA ILE A 143 -14.74 17.98 0.03
C ILE A 143 -14.62 16.49 -0.33
N VAL A 144 -14.83 16.20 -1.61
CA VAL A 144 -14.73 14.88 -2.21
C VAL A 144 -13.77 14.97 -3.38
N VAL A 145 -12.59 14.38 -3.26
CA VAL A 145 -11.65 14.33 -4.39
C VAL A 145 -12.07 13.24 -5.40
N PRO A 146 -11.77 13.42 -6.70
CA PRO A 146 -12.19 12.49 -7.74
C PRO A 146 -11.53 11.13 -7.56
N CYS A 147 -12.32 10.08 -7.32
CA CYS A 147 -11.84 8.70 -7.23
C CYS A 147 -12.96 7.71 -7.59
N ILE A 148 -12.59 6.46 -7.89
CA ILE A 148 -13.53 5.42 -8.32
C ILE A 148 -14.49 5.02 -7.19
N SER A 149 -14.02 5.07 -5.94
CA SER A 149 -14.76 4.62 -4.75
C SER A 149 -15.67 5.70 -4.14
N GLY A 150 -15.51 6.97 -4.52
CA GLY A 150 -16.12 8.10 -3.82
C GLY A 150 -15.67 8.22 -2.35
N GLY A 151 -16.43 8.97 -1.55
CA GLY A 151 -16.19 9.17 -0.11
C GLY A 151 -15.68 10.56 0.26
N GLY A 152 -15.63 10.86 1.55
CA GLY A 152 -14.99 12.09 2.02
C GLY A 152 -13.46 12.01 1.93
N LEU A 153 -12.79 13.16 1.92
CA LEU A 153 -11.32 13.25 1.79
C LEU A 153 -10.57 12.35 2.78
N TRP A 154 -11.02 12.27 4.03
CA TRP A 154 -10.33 11.55 5.09
C TRP A 154 -11.03 10.25 5.42
N SER A 155 -12.34 10.29 5.66
CA SER A 155 -13.11 9.08 6.01
C SER A 155 -13.13 8.05 4.86
N GLY A 156 -13.04 8.52 3.61
CA GLY A 156 -13.03 7.67 2.42
C GLY A 156 -11.64 7.26 1.95
N LEU A 157 -10.55 7.88 2.45
CA LEU A 157 -9.19 7.82 1.90
C LEU A 157 -9.17 7.50 0.39
N PRO A 158 -9.62 8.43 -0.45
CA PRO A 158 -9.70 8.24 -1.90
C PRO A 158 -8.47 7.57 -2.51
N ASP A 159 -8.70 6.62 -3.41
CA ASP A 159 -7.69 5.77 -4.07
C ASP A 159 -6.87 4.83 -3.18
N PHE A 160 -7.00 4.85 -1.85
CA PHE A 160 -6.22 3.97 -0.97
C PHE A 160 -6.46 2.50 -1.30
N ALA A 161 -7.72 2.07 -1.29
CA ALA A 161 -8.10 0.68 -1.55
C ALA A 161 -7.69 0.23 -2.96
N PHE A 162 -7.79 1.12 -3.94
CA PHE A 162 -7.36 0.86 -5.31
C PHE A 162 -5.84 0.67 -5.41
N ARG A 163 -5.05 1.56 -4.78
CA ARG A 163 -3.58 1.50 -4.84
C ARG A 163 -3.02 0.27 -4.12
N VAL A 164 -3.48 0.00 -2.89
CA VAL A 164 -3.11 -1.23 -2.17
C VAL A 164 -3.53 -2.46 -2.98
N GLY A 165 -4.76 -2.44 -3.51
CA GLY A 165 -5.30 -3.53 -4.32
C GLY A 165 -4.47 -3.82 -5.57
N ASP A 166 -4.13 -2.80 -6.36
CA ASP A 166 -3.37 -2.95 -7.61
C ASP A 166 -1.94 -3.48 -7.34
N ASP A 167 -1.26 -2.98 -6.29
CA ASP A 167 0.06 -3.50 -5.89
C ASP A 167 0.01 -4.96 -5.44
N LEU A 168 -1.00 -5.34 -4.63
CA LEU A 168 -1.18 -6.70 -4.15
C LEU A 168 -1.64 -7.65 -5.25
N GLU A 169 -2.44 -7.16 -6.20
CA GLU A 169 -2.96 -7.93 -7.33
C GLU A 169 -1.90 -8.28 -8.36
N ARG A 170 -1.11 -7.29 -8.77
CA ARG A 170 -0.03 -7.46 -9.76
C ARG A 170 1.12 -8.29 -9.21
N GLY A 171 1.33 -8.26 -7.90
CA GLY A 171 2.31 -9.08 -7.21
C GLY A 171 3.77 -8.58 -7.37
N PRO A 172 4.74 -9.45 -7.04
CA PRO A 172 6.18 -9.17 -7.21
C PRO A 172 6.59 -8.58 -8.58
N PRO A 173 6.01 -9.01 -9.73
CA PRO A 173 6.38 -8.48 -11.04
C PRO A 173 6.19 -6.97 -11.21
N ASN A 174 5.28 -6.35 -10.47
CA ASN A 174 5.05 -4.91 -10.52
C ASN A 174 6.29 -4.11 -10.10
N PHE A 175 7.17 -4.73 -9.30
CA PHE A 175 8.37 -4.11 -8.75
C PHE A 175 9.63 -4.43 -9.53
N LEU A 176 9.54 -5.26 -10.58
CA LEU A 176 10.65 -5.51 -11.48
C LEU A 176 10.88 -4.27 -12.36
N PRO A 177 12.15 -3.83 -12.52
CA PRO A 177 12.44 -2.72 -13.42
C PRO A 177 12.08 -3.10 -14.86
N LEU A 178 11.54 -2.14 -15.62
CA LEU A 178 11.39 -2.30 -17.07
C LEU A 178 12.75 -2.65 -17.67
N SER A 179 12.82 -3.74 -18.45
CA SER A 179 14.06 -4.32 -18.95
C SER A 179 14.98 -3.28 -19.60
N ILE A 180 16.02 -2.85 -18.88
CA ILE A 180 17.09 -2.02 -19.45
C ILE A 180 18.14 -2.97 -20.03
N PRO A 181 18.45 -2.90 -21.34
CA PRO A 181 19.51 -3.71 -21.93
C PRO A 181 20.84 -3.45 -21.21
N GLY A 182 21.41 -4.50 -20.60
CA GLY A 182 22.84 -4.55 -20.36
C GLY A 182 23.39 -4.41 -18.94
N ARG A 183 22.60 -4.37 -17.85
CA ARG A 183 23.14 -4.56 -16.48
C ARG A 183 22.05 -4.52 -15.40
N LYS A 184 21.55 -5.68 -14.97
CA LYS A 184 21.25 -6.04 -13.57
C LYS A 184 21.26 -7.57 -13.47
N ASP A 185 21.84 -8.10 -12.39
CA ASP A 185 21.73 -9.51 -12.05
C ASP A 185 20.24 -9.83 -11.78
N GLN A 186 19.66 -10.81 -12.50
CA GLN A 186 18.25 -11.21 -12.34
C GLN A 186 17.94 -11.53 -10.88
N HIS A 187 18.89 -12.16 -10.19
CA HIS A 187 18.75 -12.50 -8.78
C HIS A 187 18.62 -11.25 -7.88
N GLN A 188 19.33 -10.17 -8.20
CA GLN A 188 19.20 -8.90 -7.47
C GLN A 188 17.85 -8.23 -7.75
N MET A 189 17.36 -8.31 -8.99
CA MET A 189 16.05 -7.76 -9.35
C MET A 189 14.91 -8.50 -8.64
N ASP A 190 14.96 -9.83 -8.63
CA ASP A 190 13.99 -10.68 -7.95
C ASP A 190 13.99 -10.42 -6.45
N ARG A 191 15.18 -10.23 -5.85
CA ARG A 191 15.31 -9.85 -4.43
C ARG A 191 14.66 -8.50 -4.12
N GLN A 192 14.89 -7.49 -4.95
CA GLN A 192 14.26 -6.17 -4.76
C GLN A 192 12.75 -6.24 -4.93
N ALA A 193 12.26 -7.06 -5.87
CA ALA A 193 10.83 -7.26 -6.06
C ALA A 193 10.18 -7.98 -4.88
N GLU A 194 10.79 -9.07 -4.39
CA GLU A 194 10.35 -9.77 -3.19
C GLU A 194 10.30 -8.84 -1.97
N GLU A 195 11.37 -8.05 -1.75
CA GLU A 195 11.46 -7.14 -0.61
C GLU A 195 10.35 -6.08 -0.66
N LYS A 196 10.19 -5.37 -1.77
CA LYS A 196 9.14 -4.35 -1.92
C LYS A 196 7.74 -4.93 -1.77
N TYR A 197 7.48 -6.08 -2.40
CA TYR A 197 6.20 -6.75 -2.28
C TYR A 197 5.92 -7.18 -0.83
N THR A 198 6.94 -7.69 -0.14
CA THR A 198 6.83 -8.04 1.28
C THR A 198 6.53 -6.81 2.13
N ASN A 199 7.21 -5.68 1.90
CA ASN A 199 7.02 -4.45 2.69
C ASN A 199 5.58 -3.90 2.60
N ILE A 200 5.00 -3.84 1.40
CA ILE A 200 3.61 -3.39 1.21
C ILE A 200 2.64 -4.35 1.90
N ASN A 201 2.90 -5.66 1.82
CA ASN A 201 2.10 -6.67 2.51
C ASN A 201 2.20 -6.58 4.03
N THR A 202 3.40 -6.30 4.56
CA THR A 202 3.60 -6.01 5.99
C THR A 202 2.79 -4.79 6.42
N PHE A 203 2.86 -3.69 5.67
CA PHE A 203 2.06 -2.49 5.92
C PHE A 203 0.55 -2.78 5.92
N ALA A 204 0.04 -3.48 4.90
CA ALA A 204 -1.37 -3.85 4.81
C ALA A 204 -1.81 -4.80 5.95
N ALA A 205 -0.97 -5.76 6.35
CA ALA A 205 -1.24 -6.66 7.46
C ALA A 205 -1.29 -5.93 8.80
N LEU A 206 -0.40 -4.94 9.00
CA LEU A 206 -0.40 -4.09 10.19
C LEU A 206 -1.69 -3.27 10.30
N ILE A 207 -2.19 -2.72 9.19
CA ILE A 207 -3.51 -2.05 9.15
C ILE A 207 -4.63 -3.04 9.48
N ALA A 208 -4.65 -4.21 8.86
CA ALA A 208 -5.69 -5.20 9.07
C ALA A 208 -5.78 -5.66 10.54
N LYS A 209 -4.63 -5.84 11.20
CA LYS A 209 -4.51 -6.18 12.63
C LYS A 209 -5.16 -5.13 13.55
N GLN A 210 -5.29 -3.88 13.11
CA GLN A 210 -5.93 -2.82 13.90
C GLN A 210 -7.47 -2.87 13.87
N HIS A 211 -8.07 -3.85 13.17
CA HIS A 211 -9.52 -4.03 13.08
C HIS A 211 -10.23 -2.75 12.59
N PRO A 212 -9.90 -2.27 11.37
CA PRO A 212 -10.50 -1.05 10.84
C PRO A 212 -12.04 -1.15 10.81
N PRO A 213 -12.77 -0.05 11.09
CA PRO A 213 -14.22 -0.05 11.13
C PRO A 213 -14.85 -0.52 9.82
N GLU A 214 -15.96 -1.26 9.90
CA GLU A 214 -16.70 -1.71 8.72
C GLU A 214 -17.10 -0.51 7.83
N GLY A 215 -16.88 -0.65 6.52
CA GLY A 215 -17.10 0.44 5.55
C GLY A 215 -15.93 1.41 5.39
N SER A 216 -14.88 1.30 6.23
CA SER A 216 -13.62 2.01 6.00
C SER A 216 -12.90 1.48 4.76
N PRO A 217 -12.24 2.35 3.95
CA PRO A 217 -11.35 1.91 2.89
C PRO A 217 -10.25 0.97 3.40
N LEU A 218 -9.86 1.07 4.67
CA LEU A 218 -8.82 0.26 5.29
C LEU A 218 -9.20 -1.23 5.41
N CYS A 219 -10.50 -1.57 5.40
CA CYS A 219 -10.95 -2.96 5.37
C CYS A 219 -10.47 -3.69 4.11
N SER A 220 -10.16 -2.97 3.02
CA SER A 220 -9.62 -3.58 1.79
C SER A 220 -8.26 -4.26 2.02
N CYS A 221 -7.48 -3.88 3.04
CA CYS A 221 -6.20 -4.52 3.33
C CYS A 221 -6.37 -6.01 3.62
N LEU A 222 -7.29 -6.38 4.53
CA LEU A 222 -7.55 -7.78 4.88
C LEU A 222 -8.06 -8.57 3.66
N HIS A 223 -8.91 -7.96 2.85
CA HIS A 223 -9.42 -8.53 1.62
C HIS A 223 -8.30 -8.88 0.63
N CYS A 224 -7.35 -7.96 0.47
CA CYS A 224 -6.25 -8.15 -0.47
C CYS A 224 -5.26 -9.23 0.01
N ALA A 225 -5.29 -9.65 1.28
CA ALA A 225 -4.48 -10.78 1.73
C ALA A 225 -4.77 -12.08 0.94
N PHE A 226 -6.03 -12.32 0.57
CA PHE A 226 -6.41 -13.50 -0.22
C PHE A 226 -5.78 -13.52 -1.61
N ILE A 227 -5.55 -12.34 -2.20
CA ILE A 227 -4.85 -12.19 -3.47
C ILE A 227 -3.39 -12.67 -3.34
N VAL A 228 -2.79 -12.44 -2.18
CA VAL A 228 -1.41 -12.86 -1.87
C VAL A 228 -1.34 -14.38 -1.72
N PHE A 229 -2.28 -14.98 -0.98
CA PHE A 229 -2.34 -16.44 -0.85
C PHE A 229 -2.66 -17.13 -2.18
N ALA A 230 -3.41 -16.48 -3.08
CA ALA A 230 -3.65 -17.02 -4.42
C ALA A 230 -2.34 -17.32 -5.17
N PHE A 231 -1.26 -16.54 -4.97
CA PHE A 231 0.05 -16.87 -5.54
C PHE A 231 0.57 -18.25 -5.09
N LEU A 232 0.32 -18.65 -3.84
CA LEU A 232 0.74 -19.93 -3.29
C LEU A 232 -0.18 -21.08 -3.70
N GLU A 233 -1.44 -20.76 -4.01
CA GLU A 233 -2.49 -21.70 -4.42
C GLU A 233 -2.52 -21.96 -5.93
N HIS A 234 -1.82 -21.18 -6.75
CA HIS A 234 -1.77 -21.40 -8.19
C HIS A 234 -0.62 -22.30 -8.63
N SER A 235 -0.85 -23.08 -9.69
CA SER A 235 0.19 -23.92 -10.30
C SER A 235 1.29 -23.06 -10.94
N PRO A 236 2.58 -23.46 -10.89
CA PRO A 236 3.68 -22.74 -11.53
C PRO A 236 3.49 -22.44 -13.02
N GLY A 237 2.62 -23.18 -13.72
CA GLY A 237 2.28 -22.94 -15.13
C GLY A 237 1.31 -21.78 -15.39
N THR A 238 0.87 -21.08 -14.34
CA THR A 238 -0.04 -19.92 -14.45
C THR A 238 0.70 -18.60 -14.26
N GLU A 239 0.10 -17.49 -14.69
CA GLU A 239 0.69 -16.15 -14.57
C GLU A 239 0.97 -15.74 -13.11
N ARG A 240 0.13 -16.15 -12.16
CA ARG A 240 0.37 -15.93 -10.72
C ARG A 240 1.40 -16.94 -10.18
N GLY A 241 1.21 -18.23 -10.46
CA GLY A 241 2.02 -19.29 -9.88
C GLY A 241 3.51 -19.26 -10.27
N LYS A 242 3.87 -18.69 -11.43
CA LYS A 242 5.30 -18.52 -11.81
C LYS A 242 6.08 -17.66 -10.80
N TRP A 243 5.43 -16.67 -10.18
CA TRP A 243 6.02 -15.75 -9.21
C TRP A 243 5.80 -16.14 -7.75
N SER A 244 5.17 -17.29 -7.50
CA SER A 244 4.82 -17.77 -6.16
C SER A 244 5.98 -17.77 -5.16
N HIS A 245 7.18 -18.16 -5.60
CA HIS A 245 8.40 -18.14 -4.80
C HIS A 245 8.78 -16.76 -4.24
N LEU A 246 8.45 -15.67 -4.94
CA LEU A 246 8.68 -14.28 -4.49
C LEU A 246 7.55 -13.75 -3.60
N ALA A 247 6.41 -14.44 -3.52
CA ALA A 247 5.28 -14.07 -2.68
C ALA A 247 5.30 -14.78 -1.30
N VAL A 248 6.21 -15.73 -1.09
CA VAL A 248 6.28 -16.56 0.12
C VAL A 248 6.45 -15.71 1.37
N ARG A 249 7.40 -14.76 1.37
CA ARG A 249 7.62 -13.86 2.52
C ARG A 249 6.40 -13.01 2.82
N ALA A 250 5.80 -12.39 1.80
CA ALA A 250 4.56 -11.63 1.94
C ALA A 250 3.42 -12.45 2.57
N ALA A 251 3.19 -13.68 2.09
CA ALA A 251 2.17 -14.57 2.64
C ALA A 251 2.48 -15.00 4.08
N ALA A 252 3.74 -15.25 4.41
CA ALA A 252 4.17 -15.57 5.77
C ALA A 252 3.90 -14.41 6.74
N THR A 253 4.24 -13.18 6.34
CA THR A 253 3.97 -11.97 7.12
C THR A 253 2.50 -11.82 7.47
N TRP A 254 1.60 -12.07 6.52
CA TRP A 254 0.15 -12.03 6.76
C TRP A 254 -0.29 -12.98 7.87
N LEU A 255 0.24 -14.21 7.90
CA LEU A 255 -0.06 -15.19 8.95
C LEU A 255 0.48 -14.77 10.32
N VAL A 256 1.68 -14.20 10.35
CA VAL A 256 2.36 -13.80 11.59
C VAL A 256 1.70 -12.56 12.20
N ILE A 257 1.34 -11.56 11.38
CA ILE A 257 0.83 -10.27 11.85
C ILE A 257 -0.68 -10.29 12.04
N ALA A 258 -1.42 -10.80 11.05
CA ALA A 258 -2.88 -10.69 10.96
C ALA A 258 -3.57 -12.06 10.76
N GLY A 259 -2.94 -13.15 11.19
CA GLY A 259 -3.45 -14.50 10.99
C GLY A 259 -4.80 -14.78 11.66
N LYS A 260 -5.09 -14.11 12.78
CA LYS A 260 -6.38 -14.28 13.48
C LYS A 260 -7.50 -13.58 12.72
N GLU A 261 -7.19 -12.40 12.20
CA GLU A 261 -8.07 -11.55 11.41
C GLU A 261 -8.43 -12.23 10.08
N LEU A 262 -7.49 -12.97 9.47
CA LEU A 262 -7.73 -13.80 8.28
C LEU A 262 -8.70 -14.97 8.51
N VAL A 263 -8.77 -15.47 9.75
CA VAL A 263 -9.58 -16.62 10.12
C VAL A 263 -11.02 -16.24 10.50
N ASN A 264 -11.23 -15.04 11.06
CA ASN A 264 -12.56 -14.48 11.29
C ASN A 264 -13.16 -13.96 9.97
N PRO A 265 -14.49 -13.83 9.86
CA PRO A 265 -15.46 -14.79 9.30
C PRO A 265 -15.27 -15.20 7.82
N GLY A 266 -14.04 -15.17 7.28
CA GLY A 266 -13.79 -15.32 5.85
C GLY A 266 -14.11 -14.04 5.07
N PRO A 267 -13.84 -14.00 3.75
CA PRO A 267 -14.03 -12.79 2.96
C PRO A 267 -15.49 -12.30 3.01
N PRO A 268 -15.76 -10.99 3.03
CA PRO A 268 -17.13 -10.49 3.07
C PRO A 268 -17.93 -10.98 1.87
N SER A 269 -19.19 -11.30 2.13
CA SER A 269 -20.15 -11.67 1.10
C SER A 269 -20.30 -10.55 0.08
N GLY A 270 -20.03 -10.84 -1.20
CA GLY A 270 -20.32 -9.92 -2.30
C GLY A 270 -19.11 -9.25 -2.96
N VAL A 271 -17.89 -9.45 -2.46
CA VAL A 271 -16.69 -9.04 -3.21
C VAL A 271 -16.33 -10.15 -4.20
N ALA A 272 -16.84 -10.00 -5.42
CA ALA A 272 -16.46 -10.85 -6.54
C ALA A 272 -14.94 -10.75 -6.76
N GLY A 273 -14.22 -11.88 -6.73
CA GLY A 273 -12.81 -11.91 -7.14
C GLY A 273 -11.78 -12.43 -6.12
N TYR A 274 -12.17 -12.96 -4.96
CA TYR A 274 -11.23 -13.75 -4.15
C TYR A 274 -11.00 -15.11 -4.82
N ILE A 275 -10.05 -15.14 -5.73
CA ILE A 275 -9.75 -16.31 -6.56
C ILE A 275 -8.96 -17.29 -5.69
N SER A 276 -9.63 -18.36 -5.26
CA SER A 276 -8.95 -19.60 -4.88
C SER A 276 -7.99 -20.00 -5.99
N GLY A 277 -6.74 -20.27 -5.66
CA GLY A 277 -5.80 -20.69 -6.70
C GLY A 277 -6.12 -22.09 -7.21
N SER A 278 -5.71 -22.37 -8.45
CA SER A 278 -6.06 -23.61 -9.17
C SER A 278 -5.74 -24.91 -8.42
N LEU A 279 -4.69 -24.91 -7.57
CA LEU A 279 -4.33 -26.08 -6.75
C LEU A 279 -5.32 -26.27 -5.60
N TRP A 280 -5.78 -25.17 -4.99
CA TRP A 280 -6.79 -25.23 -3.92
C TRP A 280 -8.16 -25.63 -4.47
N GLU A 281 -8.54 -25.14 -5.65
CA GLU A 281 -9.75 -25.55 -6.34
C GLU A 281 -9.76 -27.04 -6.69
N ALA A 282 -8.62 -27.58 -7.13
CA ALA A 282 -8.48 -29.01 -7.44
C ALA A 282 -8.72 -29.93 -6.22
N GLU A 283 -8.48 -29.42 -5.01
CA GLU A 283 -8.76 -30.11 -3.74
C GLU A 283 -10.24 -29.97 -3.31
N GLY A 284 -11.10 -29.35 -4.12
CA GLY A 284 -12.47 -29.00 -3.74
C GLY A 284 -12.51 -27.89 -2.69
N GLY A 285 -11.56 -26.97 -2.76
CA GLY A 285 -11.45 -25.82 -1.87
C GLY A 285 -12.59 -24.82 -1.99
N THR A 286 -12.84 -24.07 -0.91
CA THR A 286 -13.78 -22.94 -0.90
C THR A 286 -13.07 -21.65 -0.49
N ASN A 287 -13.77 -20.51 -0.52
CA ASN A 287 -13.22 -19.23 -0.08
C ASN A 287 -13.09 -19.09 1.45
N THR A 288 -13.58 -20.07 2.21
CA THR A 288 -13.46 -20.11 3.67
C THR A 288 -12.03 -20.46 4.08
N VAL A 289 -11.52 -19.81 5.13
CA VAL A 289 -10.25 -20.19 5.77
C VAL A 289 -10.52 -21.20 6.87
N ASP A 290 -10.83 -22.43 6.47
CA ASP A 290 -11.03 -23.54 7.38
C ASP A 290 -9.72 -24.28 7.71
N VAL A 291 -9.77 -25.21 8.66
CA VAL A 291 -8.64 -26.07 9.02
C VAL A 291 -8.03 -26.78 7.81
N LYS A 292 -8.83 -27.11 6.78
CA LYS A 292 -8.35 -27.75 5.55
C LYS A 292 -7.47 -26.79 4.75
N ARG A 293 -7.89 -25.54 4.55
CA ARG A 293 -7.10 -24.51 3.85
C ARG A 293 -5.85 -24.12 4.62
N LEU A 294 -5.93 -24.04 5.95
CA LEU A 294 -4.76 -23.80 6.81
C LEU A 294 -3.71 -24.92 6.68
N ARG A 295 -4.15 -26.19 6.65
CA ARG A 295 -3.25 -27.33 6.39
C ARG A 295 -2.66 -27.28 4.98
N PHE A 296 -3.48 -26.98 3.98
CA PHE A 296 -3.01 -26.78 2.61
C PHE A 296 -1.91 -25.72 2.54
N TRP A 297 -2.11 -24.53 3.11
CA TRP A 297 -1.07 -23.50 3.15
C TRP A 297 0.19 -23.97 3.85
N LYS A 298 0.07 -24.70 4.97
CA LYS A 298 1.23 -25.25 5.70
C LYS A 298 2.06 -26.18 4.81
N GLU A 299 1.41 -27.06 4.05
CA GLU A 299 2.06 -27.93 3.07
C GLU A 299 2.70 -27.14 1.93
N ARG A 300 2.06 -26.06 1.45
CA ARG A 300 2.65 -25.17 0.44
C ARG A 300 3.93 -24.50 0.92
N PHE A 301 3.96 -23.96 2.14
CA PHE A 301 5.18 -23.38 2.72
C PHE A 301 6.31 -24.41 2.82
N GLN A 302 5.99 -25.63 3.27
CA GLN A 302 6.95 -26.72 3.32
C GLN A 302 7.51 -27.06 1.93
N HIS A 303 6.64 -27.17 0.93
CA HIS A 303 7.03 -27.42 -0.45
C HIS A 303 7.98 -26.34 -0.99
N PHE A 304 7.71 -25.05 -0.74
CA PHE A 304 8.60 -23.98 -1.16
C PHE A 304 9.98 -24.06 -0.51
N ARG A 305 10.03 -24.35 0.80
CA ARG A 305 11.28 -24.55 1.54
C ARG A 305 12.13 -25.68 0.94
N GLU A 306 11.49 -26.80 0.60
CA GLU A 306 12.17 -27.98 0.05
C GLU A 306 12.54 -27.84 -1.44
N SER A 307 11.88 -26.93 -2.17
CA SER A 307 12.09 -26.75 -3.60
C SER A 307 13.44 -26.14 -4.01
N GLY A 308 14.13 -25.48 -3.08
CA GLY A 308 15.36 -24.72 -3.37
C GLY A 308 15.15 -23.47 -4.24
N ARG A 309 13.89 -23.05 -4.47
CA ARG A 309 13.55 -21.88 -5.31
C ARG A 309 13.53 -20.54 -4.57
N LEU A 310 13.65 -20.56 -3.24
CA LEU A 310 13.66 -19.35 -2.42
C LEU A 310 15.01 -18.62 -2.60
N ILE A 311 14.94 -17.31 -2.82
CA ILE A 311 16.09 -16.49 -3.25
C ILE A 311 16.91 -15.91 -2.08
N SER A 312 16.46 -16.14 -0.84
CA SER A 312 17.05 -15.57 0.37
C SER A 312 16.86 -16.50 1.57
N GLN A 313 17.74 -16.38 2.56
CA GLN A 313 17.60 -17.11 3.83
C GLN A 313 16.39 -16.57 4.61
N GLU A 314 16.13 -15.27 4.52
CA GLU A 314 14.97 -14.62 5.09
C GLU A 314 13.65 -15.25 4.56
N ALA A 315 13.62 -15.64 3.28
CA ALA A 315 12.48 -16.35 2.71
C ALA A 315 12.32 -17.76 3.29
N VAL A 316 13.43 -18.48 3.50
CA VAL A 316 13.44 -19.79 4.15
C VAL A 316 12.93 -19.66 5.59
N ASP A 317 13.47 -18.73 6.36
CA ASP A 317 13.09 -18.48 7.75
C ASP A 317 11.60 -18.11 7.86
N SER A 318 11.09 -17.28 6.94
CA SER A 318 9.67 -16.93 6.85
C SER A 318 8.76 -18.16 6.69
N THR A 319 9.22 -19.24 6.05
CA THR A 319 8.42 -20.48 5.97
C THR A 319 8.30 -21.19 7.31
N HIS A 320 9.29 -21.07 8.19
CA HIS A 320 9.24 -21.63 9.54
C HIS A 320 8.27 -20.84 10.42
N ASP A 321 8.32 -19.52 10.35
CA ASP A 321 7.42 -18.63 11.07
C ASP A 321 5.97 -18.84 10.62
N ALA A 322 5.73 -18.93 9.31
CA ALA A 322 4.43 -19.27 8.75
C ALA A 322 3.92 -20.63 9.26
N ALA A 323 4.77 -21.66 9.29
CA ALA A 323 4.37 -22.99 9.77
C ALA A 323 4.00 -23.00 11.26
N ALA A 324 4.69 -22.21 12.09
CA ALA A 324 4.38 -22.03 13.50
C ALA A 324 3.06 -21.27 13.70
N ALA A 325 2.85 -20.18 12.95
CA ALA A 325 1.60 -19.41 12.96
C ALA A 325 0.41 -20.28 12.54
N LEU A 326 0.53 -21.04 11.44
CA LEU A 326 -0.50 -21.97 10.97
C LEU A 326 -0.79 -23.08 11.99
N GLY A 327 0.24 -23.61 12.66
CA GLY A 327 0.06 -24.57 13.74
C GLY A 327 -0.84 -24.03 14.86
N SER A 328 -0.61 -22.77 15.25
CA SER A 328 -1.41 -22.09 16.27
C SER A 328 -2.85 -21.82 15.82
N LEU A 329 -3.04 -21.37 14.57
CA LEU A 329 -4.36 -21.12 13.99
C LEU A 329 -5.19 -22.40 13.83
N ILE A 330 -4.57 -23.51 13.43
CA ILE A 330 -5.23 -24.81 13.31
C ILE A 330 -5.74 -25.29 14.68
N VAL A 331 -4.93 -25.15 15.73
CA VAL A 331 -5.32 -25.52 17.10
C VAL A 331 -6.45 -24.62 17.61
N ALA A 332 -6.48 -23.35 17.22
CA ALA A 332 -7.54 -22.42 17.64
C ALA A 332 -8.91 -22.69 16.98
N GLN A 333 -8.95 -23.34 15.80
CA GLN A 333 -10.19 -23.67 15.09
C GLN A 333 -10.75 -25.08 15.37
N GLY A 334 -9.94 -25.98 15.94
CA GLY A 334 -10.29 -27.39 16.19
C GLY A 334 -10.53 -27.71 17.66
#